data_AF-A0A5E4JLW9-F1
#
_entry.id   AF-A0A5E4JLW9-F1
#
_cell.length_a   1.000
_cell.length_b   1.000
_cell.length_c   1.000
_cell.angle_alpha   90.00
_cell.angle_beta   90.00
_cell.angle_gamma   90.00
#
_symmetry.space_group_name_H-M   'P 1'
#
loop_
_entity.id
_entity.type
_entity.pdbx_description
1 polymer ?
#
loop_
_entity_poly.entity_id
_entity_poly.type
_entity_poly.pdbx_seq_one_letter_code
_entity_poly.pdbx_strand_id
1 'polypeptide(L)'
;MFHFSTMFINKIFSLVVMTQEKFVYSFKEGNKDMKEILGGKGANLAEMTSIGLPVPPGFTITTTACDFYYKNGKKLNEDIKIQISEKLDELESDMGKRLGDKNDPLLVSVRSGAASSMPGMMDTILNLGLNDDTVEGIAKKQEIQDLPLILTEDLCRCLEML
;
A
#
# COMPACT_ATOMS: atom_id res chain seq x y z
N MET A 1 41.21 -28.23 16.58
CA MET A 1 41.34 -26.86 16.03
C MET A 1 40.27 -26.60 14.96
N PHE A 2 38.98 -26.84 15.25
CA PHE A 2 37.88 -26.70 14.27
C PHE A 2 36.62 -26.05 14.87
N HIS A 3 36.74 -25.36 16.02
CA HIS A 3 35.61 -24.72 16.71
C HIS A 3 35.55 -23.19 16.47
N PHE A 4 36.48 -22.65 15.68
CA PHE A 4 36.61 -21.20 15.46
C PHE A 4 35.95 -20.69 14.15
N SER A 5 35.49 -21.59 13.27
CA SER A 5 34.97 -21.21 11.94
C SER A 5 33.49 -20.80 11.97
N THR A 6 32.66 -21.50 12.75
CA THR A 6 31.21 -21.22 12.86
C THR A 6 30.90 -19.89 13.55
N MET A 7 31.74 -19.46 14.50
CA MET A 7 31.55 -18.20 15.22
C MET A 7 31.89 -16.98 14.36
N PHE A 8 32.81 -17.12 13.40
CA PHE A 8 33.15 -16.08 12.42
C PHE A 8 32.07 -15.91 11.36
N ILE A 9 31.48 -17.01 10.89
CA ILE A 9 30.37 -16.97 9.92
C ILE A 9 29.13 -16.34 10.56
N ASN A 10 28.78 -16.71 11.80
CA ASN A 10 27.66 -16.08 12.52
C ASN A 10 27.90 -14.60 12.84
N LYS A 11 29.16 -14.21 13.10
CA LYS A 11 29.52 -12.81 13.34
C LYS A 11 29.51 -11.99 12.05
N ILE A 12 29.93 -12.55 10.91
CA ILE A 12 29.80 -11.94 9.58
C ILE A 12 28.32 -11.84 9.17
N PHE A 13 27.52 -12.88 9.41
CA PHE A 13 26.08 -12.84 9.18
C PHE A 13 25.41 -11.77 10.05
N SER A 14 25.77 -11.69 11.33
CA SER A 14 25.30 -10.62 12.23
C SER A 14 25.82 -9.23 11.85
N LEU A 15 27.00 -9.09 11.24
CA LEU A 15 27.56 -7.80 10.80
C LEU A 15 26.94 -7.34 9.46
N VAL A 16 26.63 -8.28 8.55
CA VAL A 16 25.92 -8.00 7.29
C VAL A 16 24.46 -7.63 7.56
N VAL A 17 23.87 -8.15 8.64
CA VAL A 17 22.51 -7.80 9.09
C VAL A 17 22.42 -6.39 9.71
N MET A 18 23.52 -5.64 9.87
CA MET A 18 23.51 -4.35 10.59
C MET A 18 23.24 -3.07 9.79
N THR A 19 22.94 -3.06 8.48
CA THR A 19 22.57 -1.78 7.79
C THR A 19 21.65 -1.92 6.56
N GLN A 20 20.64 -2.79 6.57
CA GLN A 20 19.61 -2.68 5.52
C GLN A 20 18.66 -1.55 5.92
N GLU A 21 18.83 -0.39 5.28
CA GLU A 21 17.99 0.79 5.51
C GLU A 21 16.53 0.43 5.22
N LYS A 22 15.64 0.71 6.19
CA LYS A 22 14.23 0.38 6.07
C LYS A 22 13.52 1.48 5.30
N PHE A 23 13.02 1.15 4.11
CA PHE A 23 12.42 2.05 3.15
C PHE A 23 10.89 1.99 3.14
N VAL A 24 10.29 0.93 3.67
CA VAL A 24 8.84 0.71 3.67
C VAL A 24 8.36 0.31 5.07
N TYR A 25 7.30 0.95 5.54
CA TYR A 25 6.72 0.74 6.87
C TYR A 25 5.24 0.43 6.76
N SER A 26 4.76 -0.66 7.36
CA SER A 26 3.31 -0.84 7.55
C SER A 26 2.78 0.19 8.56
N PHE A 27 1.50 0.54 8.49
CA PHE A 27 0.93 1.54 9.41
C PHE A 27 1.06 1.14 10.88
N LYS A 28 1.14 -0.17 11.17
CA LYS A 28 1.38 -0.74 12.50
C LYS A 28 2.79 -0.45 13.04
N GLU A 29 3.76 -0.12 12.18
CA GLU A 29 5.18 0.06 12.53
C GLU A 29 5.59 1.53 12.69
N GLY A 30 4.69 2.47 12.38
CA GLY A 30 4.94 3.90 12.46
C GLY A 30 4.27 4.57 13.66
N ASN A 31 4.54 5.87 13.83
CA ASN A 31 3.85 6.75 14.77
C ASN A 31 3.91 8.21 14.29
N LYS A 32 3.22 9.12 15.00
CA LYS A 32 3.20 10.55 14.66
C LYS A 32 4.57 11.25 14.63
N ASP A 33 5.55 10.77 15.41
CA ASP A 33 6.86 11.40 15.54
C ASP A 33 7.76 11.12 14.33
N MET A 34 7.41 10.11 13.52
CA MET A 34 8.13 9.72 12.31
C MET A 34 7.76 10.55 11.07
N LYS A 35 7.28 11.79 11.26
CA LYS A 35 6.79 12.67 10.18
C LYS A 35 7.84 12.98 9.11
N GLU A 36 9.11 13.09 9.49
CA GLU A 36 10.21 13.33 8.54
C GLU A 36 10.44 12.14 7.61
N ILE A 37 10.23 10.92 8.11
CA ILE A 37 10.49 9.66 7.38
C ILE A 37 9.25 9.19 6.62
N LEU A 38 8.07 9.26 7.23
CA LEU A 38 6.80 8.75 6.67
C LEU A 38 5.97 9.83 5.96
N GLY A 39 6.36 11.10 6.09
CA GLY A 39 5.53 12.23 5.69
C GLY A 39 4.35 12.46 6.63
N GLY A 40 3.65 13.60 6.45
CA GLY A 40 2.53 13.99 7.31
C GLY A 40 1.34 13.03 7.26
N LYS A 41 1.00 12.50 6.08
CA LYS A 41 -0.12 11.55 5.93
C LYS A 41 0.23 10.16 6.48
N GLY A 42 1.42 9.65 6.16
CA GLY A 42 1.87 8.34 6.63
C GLY A 42 1.99 8.28 8.15
N ALA A 43 2.59 9.30 8.77
CA ALA A 43 2.68 9.40 10.22
C ALA A 43 1.31 9.50 10.90
N ASN A 44 0.37 10.26 10.33
CA ASN A 44 -1.00 10.34 10.86
C ASN A 44 -1.76 9.01 10.72
N LEU A 45 -1.64 8.32 9.58
CA LEU A 45 -2.28 7.01 9.41
C LEU A 45 -1.72 5.99 10.39
N ALA A 46 -0.41 5.99 10.59
CA ALA A 46 0.24 5.12 11.57
C ALA A 46 -0.22 5.43 13.01
N GLU A 47 -0.33 6.72 13.38
CA GLU A 47 -0.89 7.13 14.67
C GLU A 47 -2.35 6.69 14.83
N MET A 48 -3.19 6.86 13.80
CA MET A 48 -4.59 6.41 13.85
C MET A 48 -4.68 4.89 14.02
N THR A 49 -3.82 4.13 13.33
CA THR A 49 -3.73 2.67 13.49
C THR A 49 -3.25 2.29 14.90
N SER A 50 -2.25 2.99 15.46
CA SER A 50 -1.68 2.66 16.78
C SER A 50 -2.66 2.91 17.93
N ILE A 51 -3.52 3.93 17.83
CA ILE A 51 -4.58 4.21 18.82
C ILE A 51 -5.84 3.37 18.61
N GLY A 52 -5.85 2.46 17.64
CA GLY A 52 -6.94 1.51 17.41
C GLY A 52 -8.14 2.06 16.63
N LEU A 53 -7.98 3.17 15.89
CA LEU A 53 -9.02 3.60 14.96
C LEU A 53 -9.13 2.62 13.77
N PRO A 54 -10.33 2.45 13.18
CA PRO A 54 -10.53 1.56 12.05
C PRO A 54 -9.93 2.15 10.77
N VAL A 55 -8.62 1.99 10.61
CA VAL A 55 -7.86 2.37 9.42
C VAL A 55 -7.66 1.12 8.56
N PRO A 56 -7.99 1.14 7.25
CA PRO A 56 -7.66 0.05 6.35
C PRO A 56 -6.15 -0.26 6.39
N PRO A 57 -5.73 -1.53 6.36
CA PRO A 57 -4.32 -1.87 6.37
C PRO A 57 -3.61 -1.28 5.15
N GLY A 58 -2.33 -1.01 5.32
CA GLY A 58 -1.51 -0.38 4.30
C GLY A 58 -0.11 -0.09 4.81
N PHE A 59 0.69 0.49 3.93
CA PHE A 59 2.08 0.82 4.21
C PHE A 59 2.47 2.14 3.55
N THR A 60 3.56 2.73 4.06
CA THR A 60 4.15 3.97 3.58
C THR A 60 5.55 3.70 3.05
N ILE A 61 5.82 4.18 1.85
CA ILE A 61 7.18 4.27 1.30
C ILE A 61 7.78 5.58 1.81
N THR A 62 8.95 5.49 2.42
CA THR A 62 9.60 6.60 3.12
C THR A 62 10.05 7.72 2.19
N THR A 63 10.24 8.92 2.76
CA THR A 63 10.88 10.06 2.10
C THR A 63 12.33 9.74 1.72
N THR A 64 13.05 8.96 2.53
CA THR A 64 14.43 8.52 2.22
C THR A 64 14.47 7.60 1.00
N ALA A 65 13.48 6.72 0.80
CA ALA A 65 13.35 5.93 -0.43
C ALA A 65 13.16 6.82 -1.67
N CYS A 66 12.39 7.90 -1.54
CA CYS A 66 12.21 8.89 -2.61
C CYS A 66 13.53 9.61 -2.94
N ASP A 67 14.27 10.07 -1.92
CA ASP A 67 15.58 10.68 -2.10
C ASP A 67 16.57 9.72 -2.79
N PHE A 68 16.57 8.45 -2.39
CA PHE A 68 17.40 7.41 -2.99
C PHE A 68 17.07 7.21 -4.47
N TYR A 69 15.78 7.17 -4.82
CA TYR A 69 15.32 7.07 -6.21
C TYR A 69 15.86 8.22 -7.08
N TYR A 70 15.78 9.46 -6.59
CA TYR A 70 16.29 10.62 -7.33
C TYR A 70 17.82 10.64 -7.44
N LYS A 71 18.54 10.32 -6.35
CA LYS A 71 20.01 10.25 -6.34
C LYS A 71 20.56 9.19 -7.30
N ASN A 72 19.84 8.09 -7.48
CA ASN A 72 20.24 7.00 -8.38
C ASN A 72 19.73 7.18 -9.82
N GLY A 73 19.46 8.41 -10.24
CA GLY A 73 19.05 8.70 -11.62
C GLY A 73 17.66 8.18 -11.94
N LYS A 74 16.72 8.29 -10.99
CA LYS A 74 15.31 7.86 -11.13
C LYS A 74 15.16 6.35 -11.35
N LYS A 75 16.00 5.57 -10.69
CA LYS A 75 15.94 4.10 -10.69
C LYS A 75 15.60 3.57 -9.31
N LEU A 76 14.61 2.69 -9.25
CA LEU A 76 14.24 1.96 -8.03
C LEU A 76 15.31 0.92 -7.71
N ASN A 77 15.83 0.95 -6.48
CA ASN A 77 16.70 -0.09 -5.95
C ASN A 77 15.93 -1.41 -5.81
N GLU A 78 16.61 -2.53 -6.03
CA GLU A 78 16.08 -3.86 -5.74
C GLU A 78 15.68 -4.02 -4.27
N ASP A 79 16.44 -3.46 -3.32
CA ASP A 79 16.07 -3.52 -1.89
C ASP A 79 14.72 -2.85 -1.61
N ILE A 80 14.43 -1.73 -2.26
CA ILE A 80 13.15 -1.02 -2.11
C ILE A 80 12.03 -1.87 -2.71
N LYS A 81 12.25 -2.50 -3.88
CA LYS A 81 11.26 -3.37 -4.51
C LYS A 81 10.94 -4.59 -3.65
N ILE A 82 11.96 -5.21 -3.05
CA ILE A 82 11.80 -6.36 -2.15
C ILE A 82 10.93 -5.95 -0.96
N GLN A 83 11.26 -4.85 -0.27
CA GLN A 83 10.47 -4.37 0.87
C GLN A 83 9.03 -3.99 0.49
N ILE A 84 8.81 -3.43 -0.70
CA ILE A 84 7.45 -3.17 -1.21
C ILE A 84 6.70 -4.49 -1.40
N SER A 85 7.33 -5.50 -2.00
CA SER A 85 6.73 -6.83 -2.21
C SER A 85 6.36 -7.49 -0.88
N GLU A 86 7.28 -7.47 0.09
CA GLU A 86 7.03 -8.04 1.43
C GLU A 86 5.83 -7.38 2.13
N LYS A 87 5.72 -6.05 2.02
CA LYS A 87 4.59 -5.30 2.61
C LYS A 87 3.30 -5.43 1.82
N LEU A 88 3.38 -5.69 0.52
CA LEU A 88 2.21 -6.06 -0.27
C LEU A 88 1.71 -7.45 0.14
N ASP A 89 2.59 -8.43 0.35
CA ASP A 89 2.20 -9.76 0.83
C ASP A 89 1.57 -9.72 2.23
N GLU A 90 2.09 -8.86 3.13
CA GLU A 90 1.47 -8.57 4.43
C GLU A 90 0.05 -8.00 4.25
N LEU A 91 -0.10 -7.02 3.35
CA LEU A 91 -1.39 -6.39 3.05
C LEU A 91 -2.41 -7.38 2.46
N GLU A 92 -1.97 -8.24 1.53
CA GLU A 92 -2.79 -9.29 0.95
C GLU A 92 -3.27 -10.29 2.01
N SER A 93 -2.37 -10.66 2.92
CA SER A 93 -2.67 -11.56 4.03
C SER A 93 -3.66 -10.95 5.02
N ASP A 94 -3.46 -9.68 5.40
CA ASP A 94 -4.35 -8.93 6.29
C ASP A 94 -5.76 -8.76 5.70
N MET A 95 -5.85 -8.53 4.39
CA MET A 95 -7.12 -8.32 3.69
C MET A 95 -7.80 -9.63 3.23
N GLY A 96 -7.07 -10.74 3.20
CA GLY A 96 -7.52 -12.00 2.64
C GLY A 96 -7.78 -11.94 1.13
N LYS A 97 -7.09 -11.05 0.41
CA LYS A 97 -7.27 -10.80 -1.04
C LYS A 97 -5.93 -10.70 -1.73
N ARG A 98 -5.89 -10.86 -3.06
CA ARG A 98 -4.65 -10.76 -3.84
C ARG A 98 -4.74 -9.74 -4.96
N LEU A 99 -3.66 -8.99 -5.18
CA LEU A 99 -3.56 -8.02 -6.25
C LEU A 99 -3.56 -8.75 -7.59
N GLY A 100 -4.50 -8.39 -8.46
CA GLY A 100 -4.66 -9.05 -9.77
C GLY A 100 -5.44 -10.36 -9.75
N ASP A 101 -6.02 -10.78 -8.62
CA ASP A 101 -6.87 -11.98 -8.57
C ASP A 101 -8.18 -11.77 -9.34
N LYS A 102 -8.52 -12.71 -10.22
CA LYS A 102 -9.69 -12.59 -11.12
C LYS A 102 -11.03 -12.70 -10.40
N ASN A 103 -11.08 -13.33 -9.23
CA ASN A 103 -12.32 -13.62 -8.51
C ASN A 103 -12.51 -12.70 -7.30
N ASP A 104 -11.43 -12.41 -6.57
CA ASP A 104 -11.44 -11.51 -5.42
C ASP A 104 -10.21 -10.58 -5.39
N PRO A 105 -10.17 -9.60 -6.30
CA PRO A 105 -9.01 -8.72 -6.42
C PRO A 105 -8.86 -7.82 -5.19
N LEU A 106 -7.61 -7.68 -4.74
CA LEU A 106 -7.19 -6.57 -3.91
C LEU A 106 -7.10 -5.32 -4.79
N LEU A 107 -7.73 -4.23 -4.36
CA LEU A 107 -7.54 -2.90 -4.94
C LEU A 107 -6.81 -2.02 -3.94
N VAL A 108 -5.81 -1.30 -4.41
CA VAL A 108 -5.03 -0.39 -3.58
C VAL A 108 -5.18 1.05 -4.07
N SER A 109 -5.03 1.98 -3.13
CA SER A 109 -4.93 3.41 -3.44
C SER A 109 -3.52 3.88 -3.16
N VAL A 110 -2.94 4.63 -4.09
CA VAL A 110 -1.62 5.23 -3.96
C VAL A 110 -1.80 6.73 -3.76
N ARG A 111 -1.28 7.24 -2.66
CA ARG A 111 -1.41 8.65 -2.26
C ARG A 111 -0.04 9.22 -1.95
N SER A 112 0.27 10.36 -2.56
CA SER A 112 1.45 11.13 -2.23
C SER A 112 1.36 11.71 -0.81
N GLY A 113 2.48 11.67 -0.08
CA GLY A 113 2.60 12.21 1.26
C GLY A 113 4.01 12.74 1.50
N ALA A 114 4.16 14.06 1.60
CA ALA A 114 5.42 14.70 1.96
C ALA A 114 5.45 15.07 3.46
N ALA A 115 6.64 15.33 4.00
CA ALA A 115 6.81 15.83 5.38
C ALA A 115 6.08 17.16 5.59
N SER A 116 6.14 18.05 4.60
CA SER A 116 5.36 19.29 4.55
C SER A 116 4.27 19.20 3.49
N SER A 117 3.05 19.59 3.85
CA SER A 117 1.91 19.60 2.93
C SER A 117 2.15 20.64 1.84
N MET A 118 2.32 20.19 0.60
CA MET A 118 2.39 21.05 -0.57
C MET A 118 1.11 20.84 -1.39
N PRO A 119 0.20 21.83 -1.43
CA PRO A 119 -0.92 21.83 -2.37
C PRO A 119 -0.37 21.74 -3.80
N GLY A 120 -0.82 20.76 -4.59
CA GLY A 120 -0.35 20.54 -5.96
C GLY A 120 0.71 19.46 -6.15
N MET A 121 1.10 18.71 -5.10
CA MET A 121 1.97 17.53 -5.26
C MET A 121 1.18 16.23 -5.47
N MET A 122 1.37 15.63 -6.65
CA MET A 122 1.03 14.29 -7.16
C MET A 122 -0.38 13.75 -6.84
N ASP A 123 -1.07 13.32 -7.90
CA ASP A 123 -2.45 12.82 -7.86
C ASP A 123 -2.63 11.57 -6.99
N THR A 124 -3.81 11.47 -6.38
CA THR A 124 -4.26 10.23 -5.74
C THR A 124 -4.71 9.26 -6.82
N ILE A 125 -4.07 8.09 -6.89
CA ILE A 125 -4.50 7.00 -7.78
C ILE A 125 -5.39 6.07 -6.96
N LEU A 126 -6.66 5.96 -7.34
CA LEU A 126 -7.60 5.03 -6.75
C LEU A 126 -7.74 3.79 -7.63
N ASN A 127 -8.11 2.66 -7.03
CA ASN A 127 -8.45 1.41 -7.72
C ASN A 127 -7.30 0.81 -8.55
N LEU A 128 -6.06 0.97 -8.10
CA LEU A 128 -4.93 0.28 -8.71
C LEU A 128 -5.08 -1.23 -8.44
N GLY A 129 -5.00 -2.02 -9.51
CA GLY A 129 -5.34 -3.46 -9.50
C GLY A 129 -6.51 -3.80 -10.43
N LEU A 130 -7.21 -2.80 -10.96
CA LEU A 130 -8.20 -2.98 -12.02
C LEU A 130 -7.55 -3.35 -13.36
N ASN A 131 -8.07 -4.39 -13.99
CA ASN A 131 -7.82 -4.82 -15.36
C ASN A 131 -9.07 -5.56 -15.88
N ASP A 132 -9.04 -5.99 -17.14
CA ASP A 132 -10.18 -6.62 -17.81
C ASP A 132 -10.67 -7.89 -17.08
N ASP A 133 -9.77 -8.62 -16.41
CA ASP A 133 -10.12 -9.81 -15.65
C ASP A 133 -10.67 -9.47 -14.25
N THR A 134 -10.02 -8.54 -13.54
CA THR A 134 -10.37 -8.22 -12.14
C THR A 134 -11.68 -7.45 -12.04
N VAL A 135 -12.06 -6.68 -13.06
CA VAL A 135 -13.36 -5.99 -13.11
C VAL A 135 -14.52 -6.99 -13.13
N GLU A 136 -14.38 -8.12 -13.81
CA GLU A 136 -15.39 -9.18 -13.78
C GLU A 136 -15.53 -9.79 -12.39
N GLY A 137 -14.40 -10.02 -11.70
CA GLY A 137 -14.40 -10.49 -10.31
C GLY A 137 -15.12 -9.55 -9.36
N ILE A 138 -14.87 -8.24 -9.49
CA ILE A 138 -15.56 -7.22 -8.70
C ILE A 138 -17.05 -7.20 -9.02
N ALA A 139 -17.43 -7.25 -10.30
CA ALA A 139 -18.83 -7.24 -10.71
C ALA A 139 -19.60 -8.48 -10.24
N LYS A 140 -18.93 -9.63 -10.07
CA LYS A 140 -19.52 -10.85 -9.50
C LYS A 140 -19.67 -10.77 -7.97
N LYS A 141 -18.74 -10.11 -7.29
CA LYS A 141 -18.65 -10.09 -5.81
C LYS A 141 -19.40 -8.92 -5.17
N GLN A 142 -19.40 -7.75 -5.80
CA GLN A 142 -20.46 -6.79 -5.56
C GLN A 142 -21.69 -7.46 -6.13
N GLU A 143 -22.63 -7.87 -5.30
CA GLU A 143 -23.96 -8.25 -5.75
C GLU A 143 -24.61 -7.07 -6.49
N ILE A 144 -24.19 -6.79 -7.72
CA ILE A 144 -25.08 -6.30 -8.76
C ILE A 144 -25.94 -7.50 -9.17
N GLN A 145 -26.53 -8.17 -8.17
CA GLN A 145 -27.60 -9.15 -8.34
C GLN A 145 -28.94 -8.44 -8.41
N ASP A 146 -29.04 -7.15 -8.08
CA ASP A 146 -30.22 -6.34 -8.37
C ASP A 146 -29.90 -4.90 -8.78
N LEU A 147 -29.49 -4.70 -10.03
CA LEU A 147 -29.90 -3.49 -10.76
C LEU A 147 -30.81 -3.77 -11.98
N PRO A 148 -31.80 -4.67 -11.93
CA PRO A 148 -33.02 -4.43 -12.67
C PRO A 148 -33.85 -3.39 -11.89
N LEU A 149 -34.45 -2.45 -12.61
CA LEU A 149 -35.61 -1.63 -12.19
C LEU A 149 -35.49 -0.24 -11.53
N ILE A 150 -34.35 0.30 -11.10
CA ILE A 150 -34.37 1.72 -10.65
C ILE A 150 -34.39 2.68 -11.86
N LEU A 151 -33.74 2.33 -12.96
CA LEU A 151 -33.74 3.17 -14.17
C LEU A 151 -34.98 3.00 -15.06
N THR A 152 -35.88 2.06 -14.79
CA THR A 152 -37.10 1.92 -15.60
C THR A 152 -38.34 2.51 -14.94
N GLU A 153 -38.48 2.45 -13.61
CA GLU A 153 -39.62 3.10 -12.95
C GLU A 153 -39.43 4.62 -12.76
N ASP A 154 -38.23 5.08 -12.40
CA ASP A 154 -37.99 6.53 -12.23
C ASP A 154 -37.94 7.28 -13.58
N LEU A 155 -37.49 6.62 -14.65
CA LEU A 155 -37.48 7.20 -15.99
C LEU A 155 -38.89 7.22 -16.62
N CYS A 156 -39.73 6.20 -16.36
CA CYS A 156 -41.14 6.21 -16.74
C CYS A 156 -41.94 7.29 -15.99
N ARG A 157 -41.70 7.49 -14.69
CA ARG A 157 -42.32 8.60 -13.94
C ARG A 157 -41.90 9.98 -14.45
N CYS A 158 -40.65 10.12 -14.93
CA CYS A 158 -40.21 11.36 -15.58
C CYS A 158 -40.88 11.59 -16.95
N LEU A 159 -41.23 10.53 -17.68
CA LEU A 159 -41.90 10.60 -18.98
C LEU A 159 -43.42 10.82 -18.87
N GLU A 160 -44.08 10.37 -17.79
CA GLU A 160 -45.50 10.65 -17.53
C GLU A 160 -45.77 12.05 -16.95
N MET A 161 -44.72 12.80 -16.60
CA MET A 161 -44.80 14.20 -16.14
C MET A 161 -44.49 15.23 -17.25
N LEU A 162 -44.37 14.79 -18.50
CA LEU A 162 -44.29 15.61 -19.72
C LEU A 162 -45.54 15.40 -20.59
#